data_AF-A0AA43XL27-F1
#
_entry.id   AF-A0AA43XL27-F1
#
_cell.length_a   1.000
_cell.length_b   1.000
_cell.length_c   1.000
_cell.angle_alpha   90.00
_cell.angle_beta   90.00
_cell.angle_gamma   90.00
#
_symmetry.space_group_name_H-M   'P 1'
#
loop_
_entity.id
_entity.type
_entity.pdbx_description
1 polymer ?
#
loop_
_entity_poly.entity_id
_entity_poly.type
_entity_poly.pdbx_seq_one_letter_code
_entity_poly.pdbx_strand_id
1 'polypeptide(L)'
;MDPRIENFNNEEIAVLNHVLELLSTMEQGMDYTREKLQKGQSEACIGMLGNVIEAFEGVEESILPLLNKLEAPGYMKKHDRLKEAFAEMVEEYENNQGAEAHALMEDSLYPAFIQWKEELEENLRPLTAS
;
A
#
# COMPACT_ATOMS: atom_id res chain seq x y z
N MET A 1 -2.88 25.18 7.88
CA MET A 1 -3.94 24.50 7.11
C MET A 1 -3.47 24.47 5.67
N ASP A 2 -3.41 23.30 5.04
CA ASP A 2 -2.93 23.17 3.67
C ASP A 2 -3.91 23.84 2.69
N PRO A 3 -3.46 24.73 1.78
CA PRO A 3 -4.35 25.44 0.86
C PRO A 3 -5.09 24.51 -0.11
N ARG A 4 -4.58 23.31 -0.37
CA ARG A 4 -5.23 22.32 -1.25
C ARG A 4 -6.55 21.82 -0.66
N ILE A 5 -6.78 21.92 0.65
CA ILE A 5 -8.05 21.50 1.32
C ILE A 5 -9.27 22.11 0.65
N GLU A 6 -9.19 23.36 0.18
CA GLU A 6 -10.31 24.07 -0.43
C GLU A 6 -10.79 23.41 -1.75
N ASN A 7 -9.98 22.52 -2.35
CA ASN A 7 -10.33 21.76 -3.55
C ASN A 7 -11.12 20.47 -3.28
N PHE A 8 -11.29 20.11 -2.01
CA PHE A 8 -11.95 18.88 -1.58
C PHE A 8 -13.30 19.17 -0.92
N ASN A 9 -14.30 18.38 -1.26
CA ASN A 9 -15.57 18.37 -0.53
C ASN A 9 -15.49 17.45 0.71
N ASN A 10 -16.51 17.50 1.58
CA ASN A 10 -16.52 16.72 2.83
C ASN A 10 -16.49 15.20 2.60
N GLU A 11 -17.10 14.69 1.53
CA GLU A 11 -17.09 13.26 1.21
C GLU A 11 -15.70 12.81 0.76
N GLU A 12 -15.03 13.62 -0.07
CA GLU A 12 -13.65 13.37 -0.49
C GLU A 12 -12.70 13.39 0.71
N ILE A 13 -12.84 14.36 1.62
CA ILE A 13 -12.05 14.39 2.87
C ILE A 13 -12.30 13.15 3.74
N ALA A 14 -13.54 12.66 3.81
CA ALA A 14 -13.86 11.42 4.52
C ALA A 14 -13.18 10.19 3.89
N VAL A 15 -13.15 10.11 2.55
CA VAL A 15 -12.41 9.08 1.82
C VAL A 15 -10.92 9.14 2.13
N LEU A 16 -10.31 10.33 2.11
CA LEU A 16 -8.87 10.49 2.43
C LEU A 16 -8.55 10.01 3.87
N ASN A 17 -9.43 10.30 4.83
CA ASN A 17 -9.29 9.80 6.20
C ASN A 17 -9.35 8.27 6.26
N HIS A 18 -10.31 7.67 5.56
CA HIS A 18 -10.44 6.21 5.54
C HIS A 18 -9.23 5.53 4.88
N VAL A 19 -8.67 6.13 3.83
CA VAL A 19 -7.42 5.66 3.21
C VAL A 19 -6.28 5.67 4.24
N LEU A 20 -6.11 6.75 5.01
CA LEU A 20 -5.06 6.83 6.05
C LEU A 20 -5.21 5.74 7.12
N GLU A 21 -6.44 5.42 7.53
CA GLU A 21 -6.72 4.33 8.46
C GLU A 21 -6.35 2.97 7.84
N LEU A 22 -6.78 2.73 6.60
CA LEU A 22 -6.53 1.50 5.88
C LEU A 22 -5.03 1.25 5.68
N LEU A 23 -4.24 2.29 5.35
CA LEU A 23 -2.79 2.21 5.23
C LEU A 23 -2.12 1.67 6.51
N SER A 24 -2.63 2.05 7.69
CA SER A 24 -2.13 1.55 8.97
C SER A 24 -2.45 0.07 9.18
N THR A 25 -3.64 -0.38 8.75
CA THR A 25 -4.01 -1.80 8.80
C THR A 25 -3.22 -2.64 7.80
N MET A 26 -2.99 -2.11 6.58
CA MET A 26 -2.18 -2.77 5.57
C MET A 26 -0.74 -2.98 6.04
N GLU A 27 -0.14 -2.00 6.73
CA GLU A 27 1.20 -2.13 7.30
C GLU A 27 1.27 -3.27 8.33
N GLN A 28 0.27 -3.42 9.19
CA GLN A 28 0.21 -4.54 10.12
C GLN A 28 0.11 -5.89 9.40
N GLY A 29 -0.63 -5.94 8.28
CA GLY A 29 -0.71 -7.13 7.43
C GLY A 29 0.64 -7.45 6.75
N MET A 30 1.37 -6.42 6.31
CA MET A 30 2.72 -6.55 5.77
C MET A 30 3.72 -7.04 6.82
N ASP A 31 3.72 -6.45 8.02
CA ASP A 31 4.59 -6.85 9.13
C ASP A 31 4.32 -8.29 9.57
N TYR A 32 3.05 -8.69 9.67
CA TYR A 32 2.67 -10.08 9.95
C TYR A 32 3.24 -11.04 8.90
N THR A 33 3.03 -10.73 7.62
CA THR A 33 3.48 -11.54 6.49
C THR A 33 5.01 -11.68 6.52
N ARG A 34 5.72 -10.58 6.75
CA ARG A 34 7.18 -10.53 6.90
C ARG A 34 7.67 -11.43 8.04
N GLU A 35 7.09 -11.30 9.24
CA GLU A 35 7.45 -12.11 10.40
C GLU A 35 7.25 -13.62 10.16
N LYS A 36 6.17 -13.98 9.45
CA LYS A 36 5.86 -15.37 9.14
C LYS A 36 6.78 -15.97 8.08
N LEU A 37 7.11 -15.19 7.04
CA LEU A 37 8.11 -15.56 6.05
C LEU A 37 9.49 -15.80 6.68
N GLN A 38 9.90 -14.94 7.62
CA GLN A 38 11.15 -15.12 8.35
C GLN A 38 11.21 -16.44 9.12
N LYS A 39 10.04 -16.95 9.57
CA LYS A 39 9.90 -18.24 10.28
C LYS A 39 9.75 -19.43 9.33
N GLY A 40 9.87 -19.23 8.02
CA GLY A 40 9.66 -20.28 7.01
C GLY A 40 8.20 -20.73 6.86
N GLN A 41 7.24 -19.91 7.32
CA GLN A 41 5.80 -20.23 7.27
C GLN A 41 5.15 -19.61 6.02
N SER A 42 5.71 -19.86 4.83
CA SER A 42 5.29 -19.21 3.57
C SER A 42 3.81 -19.45 3.24
N GLU A 43 3.31 -20.68 3.34
CA GLU A 43 1.90 -21.00 3.06
C GLU A 43 0.91 -20.25 3.97
N ALA A 44 1.31 -19.98 5.22
CA ALA A 44 0.46 -19.26 6.18
C ALA A 44 0.33 -17.76 5.87
N CYS A 45 1.14 -17.24 4.94
CA CYS A 45 1.20 -15.83 4.59
C CYS A 45 0.29 -15.46 3.42
N ILE A 46 -0.02 -16.41 2.53
CA ILE A 46 -0.72 -16.16 1.26
C ILE A 46 -2.05 -15.43 1.48
N GLY A 47 -2.84 -15.88 2.47
CA GLY A 47 -4.13 -15.26 2.76
C GLY A 47 -4.00 -13.81 3.25
N MET A 48 -3.00 -13.52 4.09
CA MET A 48 -2.78 -12.15 4.56
C MET A 48 -2.28 -11.24 3.43
N LEU A 49 -1.36 -11.75 2.61
CA LEU A 49 -0.86 -11.02 1.46
C LEU A 49 -1.98 -10.71 0.45
N GLY A 50 -2.87 -11.67 0.19
CA GLY A 50 -4.07 -11.46 -0.64
C GLY A 50 -4.96 -10.34 -0.11
N ASN A 51 -5.21 -10.30 1.20
CA ASN A 51 -5.98 -9.20 1.82
C ASN A 51 -5.27 -7.84 1.66
N VAL A 52 -3.94 -7.79 1.74
CA VAL A 52 -3.18 -6.55 1.53
C VAL A 52 -3.26 -6.10 0.07
N ILE A 53 -3.21 -7.02 -0.89
CA ILE A 53 -3.37 -6.71 -2.32
C ILE A 53 -4.77 -6.15 -2.60
N GLU A 54 -5.82 -6.78 -2.07
CA GLU A 54 -7.20 -6.29 -2.21
C GLU A 54 -7.36 -4.88 -1.59
N ALA A 55 -6.76 -4.65 -0.42
CA ALA A 55 -6.75 -3.33 0.20
C ALA A 55 -5.99 -2.29 -0.65
N PHE A 56 -4.89 -2.68 -1.29
CA PHE A 56 -4.14 -1.82 -2.21
C PHE A 56 -5.00 -1.40 -3.42
N GLU A 57 -5.73 -2.34 -4.02
CA GLU A 57 -6.67 -2.05 -5.12
C GLU A 57 -7.78 -1.08 -4.66
N GLY A 58 -8.33 -1.27 -3.46
CA GLY A 58 -9.31 -0.34 -2.89
C GLY A 58 -8.76 1.07 -2.66
N VAL A 59 -7.50 1.20 -2.28
CA VAL A 59 -6.82 2.52 -2.19
C VAL A 59 -6.59 3.10 -3.58
N GLU A 60 -6.18 2.30 -4.57
CA GLU A 60 -6.01 2.71 -5.98
C GLU A 60 -7.32 3.32 -6.50
N GLU A 61 -8.44 2.61 -6.37
CA GLU A 61 -9.76 3.06 -6.83
C GLU A 61 -10.23 4.35 -6.15
N SER A 62 -9.86 4.54 -4.87
CA SER A 62 -10.23 5.72 -4.09
C SER A 62 -9.39 6.95 -4.42
N ILE A 63 -8.09 6.76 -4.70
CA ILE A 63 -7.12 7.86 -4.87
C ILE A 63 -7.02 8.33 -6.33
N LEU A 64 -7.11 7.42 -7.31
CA LEU A 64 -6.96 7.78 -8.72
C LEU A 64 -7.88 8.94 -9.19
N PRO A 65 -9.18 9.00 -8.80
CA PRO A 65 -10.04 10.12 -9.17
C PRO A 65 -9.61 11.47 -8.57
N LEU A 66 -8.88 11.43 -7.44
CA LEU A 66 -8.46 12.60 -6.67
C LEU A 66 -7.02 13.04 -6.98
N LEU A 67 -6.27 12.25 -7.76
CA LEU A 67 -4.83 12.43 -7.95
C LEU A 67 -4.45 13.83 -8.46
N ASN A 68 -5.23 14.40 -9.37
CA ASN A 68 -5.01 15.75 -9.90
C ASN A 68 -5.15 16.83 -8.82
N LYS A 69 -6.03 16.64 -7.82
CA LYS A 69 -6.23 17.58 -6.71
C LYS A 69 -5.16 17.42 -5.63
N LEU A 70 -4.65 16.20 -5.46
CA LEU A 70 -3.62 15.88 -4.47
C LEU A 70 -2.26 16.48 -4.84
N GLU A 71 -2.02 16.72 -6.13
CA GLU A 71 -0.72 17.19 -6.64
C GLU A 71 0.42 16.29 -6.12
N ALA A 72 0.23 14.96 -6.19
CA ALA A 72 1.18 13.96 -5.69
C ALA A 72 2.03 13.38 -6.84
N PRO A 73 3.10 14.07 -7.30
CA PRO A 73 3.86 13.68 -8.48
C PRO A 73 4.60 12.36 -8.32
N GLY A 74 4.88 11.93 -7.08
CA GLY A 74 5.57 10.68 -6.78
C GLY A 74 4.64 9.46 -6.74
N TYR A 75 3.33 9.67 -6.64
CA TYR A 75 2.34 8.61 -6.42
C TYR A 75 2.42 7.51 -7.49
N MET A 76 2.22 7.86 -8.77
CA MET A 76 2.15 6.85 -9.85
C MET A 76 3.41 5.98 -9.92
N LYS A 77 4.59 6.60 -9.79
CA LYS A 77 5.85 5.85 -9.83
C LYS A 77 5.96 4.84 -8.67
N LYS A 78 5.59 5.24 -7.45
CA LYS A 78 5.66 4.38 -6.27
C LYS A 78 4.55 3.33 -6.28
N HIS A 79 3.37 3.70 -6.76
CA HIS A 79 2.25 2.81 -7.01
C HIS A 79 2.63 1.68 -7.97
N ASP A 80 3.17 2.04 -9.15
CA ASP A 80 3.56 1.06 -10.16
C ASP A 80 4.66 0.13 -9.63
N ARG A 81 5.62 0.66 -8.87
CA ARG A 81 6.66 -0.15 -8.23
C ARG A 81 6.09 -1.14 -7.21
N LEU A 82 5.11 -0.73 -6.39
CA LEU A 82 4.45 -1.63 -5.44
C LEU A 82 3.63 -2.71 -6.18
N LYS A 83 2.92 -2.33 -7.24
CA LYS A 83 2.17 -3.25 -8.09
C LYS A 83 3.06 -4.31 -8.75
N GLU A 84 4.22 -3.91 -9.25
CA GLU A 84 5.26 -4.83 -9.74
C GLU A 84 5.74 -5.78 -8.64
N ALA A 85 6.05 -5.27 -7.45
CA ALA A 85 6.52 -6.10 -6.35
C ALA A 85 5.46 -7.10 -5.86
N PHE A 86 4.18 -6.74 -5.89
CA PHE A 86 3.09 -7.70 -5.65
C PHE A 86 3.05 -8.79 -6.72
N ALA A 87 3.18 -8.41 -8.00
CA ALA A 87 3.19 -9.37 -9.10
C ALA A 87 4.38 -10.35 -8.99
N GLU A 88 5.58 -9.84 -8.68
CA GLU A 88 6.78 -10.66 -8.41
C GLU A 88 6.49 -11.67 -7.28
N MET A 89 5.84 -11.22 -6.19
CA MET A 89 5.54 -12.08 -5.04
C MET A 89 4.51 -13.16 -5.38
N VAL A 90 3.45 -12.80 -6.13
CA VAL A 90 2.46 -13.77 -6.61
C VAL A 90 3.13 -14.81 -7.52
N GLU A 91 3.96 -14.38 -8.47
CA GLU A 91 4.68 -15.28 -9.37
C GLU A 91 5.58 -16.26 -8.62
N GLU A 92 6.26 -15.79 -7.55
CA GLU A 92 7.10 -16.63 -6.69
C GLU A 92 6.29 -17.72 -5.96
N TYR A 93 5.07 -17.41 -5.50
CA TYR A 93 4.19 -18.42 -4.92
C TYR A 93 3.65 -19.40 -5.95
N GLU A 94 3.28 -18.93 -7.14
CA GLU A 94 2.72 -19.78 -8.21
C GLU A 94 3.74 -20.76 -8.80
N ASN A 95 4.97 -20.29 -9.06
CA ASN A 95 5.97 -21.05 -9.78
C ASN A 95 6.95 -21.81 -8.86
N ASN A 96 7.26 -21.23 -7.70
CA ASN A 96 8.34 -21.73 -6.82
C ASN A 96 7.85 -22.07 -5.40
N GLN A 97 6.52 -22.05 -5.17
CA GLN A 97 5.91 -22.37 -3.87
C GLN A 97 6.40 -21.46 -2.73
N GLY A 98 6.83 -20.23 -3.05
CA GLY A 98 7.29 -19.25 -2.07
C GLY A 98 8.67 -19.55 -1.48
N ALA A 99 9.53 -20.28 -2.20
CA ALA A 99 10.88 -20.63 -1.75
C ALA A 99 11.74 -19.39 -1.44
N GLU A 100 11.64 -18.36 -2.29
CA GLU A 100 12.38 -17.09 -2.18
C GLU A 100 11.49 -15.94 -1.65
N ALA A 101 10.27 -16.25 -1.22
CA ALA A 101 9.29 -15.23 -0.81
C ALA A 101 9.81 -14.34 0.33
N HIS A 102 10.63 -14.86 1.25
CA HIS A 102 11.22 -14.04 2.31
C HIS A 102 12.25 -13.03 1.76
N ALA A 103 13.13 -13.46 0.85
CA ALA A 103 14.09 -12.55 0.24
C ALA A 103 13.37 -11.46 -0.57
N LEU A 104 12.37 -11.86 -1.36
CA LEU A 104 11.56 -10.94 -2.15
C LEU A 104 10.75 -9.96 -1.29
N MET A 105 10.26 -10.40 -0.13
CA MET A 105 9.62 -9.54 0.86
C MET A 105 10.57 -8.43 1.33
N GLU A 106 11.78 -8.79 1.75
CA GLU A 106 12.76 -7.83 2.31
C GLU A 106 13.34 -6.90 1.25
N ASP A 107 13.65 -7.42 0.06
CA ASP A 107 14.42 -6.70 -0.96
C ASP A 107 13.54 -5.88 -1.91
N SER A 108 12.27 -6.27 -2.09
CA SER A 108 11.37 -5.65 -3.07
C SER A 108 10.08 -5.16 -2.44
N LEU A 109 9.27 -6.06 -1.89
CA LEU A 109 7.87 -5.76 -1.58
C LEU A 109 7.71 -4.82 -0.37
N TYR A 110 8.36 -5.11 0.75
CA TYR A 110 8.25 -4.28 1.95
C TYR A 110 8.80 -2.87 1.74
N PRO A 111 10.00 -2.66 1.15
CA PRO A 111 10.49 -1.33 0.84
C PRO A 111 9.58 -0.55 -0.13
N ALA A 112 9.01 -1.22 -1.14
CA ALA A 112 8.08 -0.58 -2.08
C ALA A 112 6.79 -0.13 -1.37
N PHE A 113 6.25 -0.98 -0.48
CA PHE A 113 5.07 -0.67 0.31
C PHE A 113 5.29 0.55 1.20
N ILE A 114 6.41 0.59 1.96
CA ILE A 114 6.72 1.72 2.85
C ILE A 114 6.84 3.02 2.05
N GLN A 115 7.57 3.03 0.94
CA GLN A 115 7.73 4.24 0.13
C GLN A 115 6.40 4.75 -0.44
N TRP A 116 5.54 3.84 -0.91
CA TRP A 116 4.22 4.18 -1.42
C TRP A 116 3.30 4.71 -0.32
N LYS A 117 3.29 4.06 0.85
CA LYS A 117 2.54 4.50 2.03
C LYS A 117 2.98 5.90 2.47
N GLU A 118 4.29 6.14 2.59
CA GLU A 118 4.85 7.45 2.98
C GLU A 118 4.42 8.55 2.02
N GLU A 119 4.50 8.32 0.70
CA GLU A 119 4.02 9.29 -0.30
C GLU A 119 2.55 9.64 -0.11
N LEU A 120 1.70 8.65 0.18
CA LEU A 120 0.30 8.91 0.48
C LEU A 120 0.13 9.70 1.78
N GLU A 121 0.76 9.26 2.87
CA GLU A 121 0.64 9.93 4.16
C GLU A 121 1.11 11.40 4.12
N GLU A 122 2.22 11.68 3.43
CA GLU A 122 2.76 13.03 3.25
C GLU A 122 1.80 13.93 2.47
N ASN A 123 1.06 13.39 1.51
CA ASN A 123 0.12 14.14 0.69
C ASN A 123 -1.29 14.23 1.28
N LEU A 124 -1.73 13.24 2.07
CA LEU A 124 -3.08 13.16 2.60
C LEU A 124 -3.23 13.79 4.00
N ARG A 125 -2.27 13.57 4.91
CA ARG A 125 -2.37 14.08 6.30
C ARG A 125 -2.54 15.61 6.39
N PRO A 126 -1.90 16.44 5.54
CA PRO A 126 -2.13 17.89 5.58
C PRO A 126 -3.55 18.30 5.18
N LEU A 127 -4.26 17.43 4.45
CA LEU A 127 -5.61 17.66 3.90
C LEU A 127 -6.71 17.20 4.85
N THR A 128 -6.37 16.34 5.80
CA THR A 128 -7.29 15.86 6.81
C THR A 128 -7.08 16.65 8.09
N ALA A 129 -8.17 17.17 8.65
CA ALA A 129 -8.12 17.76 9.99
C ALA A 129 -8.02 16.60 10.98
N SER A 130 -6.91 16.52 11.72
CA SER A 130 -6.84 15.67 12.90
C SER A 130 -7.79 16.16 14.00
#